data_AF-A0A9E5KFI7-F1
#
_entry.id   AF-A0A9E5KFI7-F1
#
_cell.length_a   1.000
_cell.length_b   1.000
_cell.length_c   1.000
_cell.angle_alpha   90.00
_cell.angle_beta   90.00
_cell.angle_gamma   90.00
#
_symmetry.space_group_name_H-M   'P 1'
#
loop_
_entity.id
_entity.type
_entity.pdbx_description
1 polymer ?
#
loop_
_entity_poly.entity_id
_entity_poly.type
_entity_poly.pdbx_seq_one_letter_code
_entity_poly.pdbx_strand_id
1 'polypeptide(L)' 'MRVQLVPLDGGRPLDLVKDLTLVGRQDDCDLQLDHKSVSKMH' A
#
# COMPACT_ATOMS: atom_id res chain seq x y z
N MET A 1 -15.35 -12.45 0.88
CA MET A 1 -15.08 -11.45 -0.17
C MET A 1 -13.58 -11.26 -0.24
N ARG A 2 -12.96 -11.33 -1.43
CA ARG A 2 -11.50 -11.20 -1.58
C ARG A 2 -11.23 -9.90 -2.32
N VAL A 3 -10.50 -8.98 -1.70
CA VAL A 3 -10.21 -7.65 -2.24
C VAL A 3 -8.70 -7.50 -2.38
N GLN A 4 -8.26 -6.91 -3.49
CA GLN A 4 -6.84 -6.74 -3.79
C GLN A 4 -6.58 -5.34 -4.32
N LEU A 5 -5.42 -4.77 -4.00
CA LEU A 5 -4.85 -3.65 -4.73
C LEU A 5 -4.01 -4.21 -5.88
N VAL A 6 -4.31 -3.79 -7.11
CA VAL A 6 -3.57 -4.22 -8.31
C VAL A 6 -2.76 -3.03 -8.84
N PRO A 7 -1.42 -3.10 -8.81
CA PRO A 7 -0.58 -2.05 -9.38
C PRO A 7 -0.79 -1.89 -10.89
N LEU A 8 -0.88 -0.65 -11.37
CA LEU A 8 -1.09 -0.34 -12.79
C LEU A 8 0.18 -0.56 -13.64
N ASP A 9 1.34 -0.59 -13.00
CA ASP A 9 2.66 -0.81 -13.63
C ASP A 9 3.01 -2.30 -13.79
N GLY A 10 2.07 -3.20 -13.46
CA GLY A 10 2.27 -4.65 -13.54
C GLY A 10 3.01 -5.25 -12.34
N GLY A 11 3.16 -4.49 -11.26
CA GLY A 11 3.65 -4.99 -9.98
C GLY A 11 2.77 -6.10 -9.37
N ARG A 12 3.26 -6.68 -8.27
CA ARG A 12 2.55 -7.76 -7.58
C ARG A 12 1.26 -7.23 -6.90
N PRO A 13 0.09 -7.86 -7.11
CA PRO A 13 -1.12 -7.53 -6.37
C PRO A 13 -0.94 -7.73 -4.85
N LEU A 14 -1.54 -6.82 -4.07
CA LEU A 14 -1.57 -6.88 -2.60
C LEU A 14 -2.96 -7.34 -2.14
N ASP A 15 -3.03 -8.47 -1.44
CA ASP A 15 -4.27 -8.92 -0.78
C ASP A 15 -4.59 -8.04 0.44
N LEU A 16 -5.81 -7.49 0.49
CA LEU A 16 -6.31 -6.77 1.66
C LEU A 16 -6.92 -7.77 2.66
N VAL A 17 -6.09 -8.21 3.61
CA VAL A 17 -6.47 -9.21 4.63
C VAL A 17 -6.79 -8.60 6.00
N LYS A 18 -6.44 -7.33 6.20
CA LYS A 18 -6.69 -6.58 7.43
C LYS A 18 -7.87 -5.65 7.23
N ASP A 19 -8.53 -5.27 8.33
CA ASP A 19 -9.62 -4.30 8.30
C ASP A 19 -9.14 -2.89 7.91
N LEU A 20 -7.87 -2.57 8.18
CA LEU A 20 -7.19 -1.34 7.81
C LEU A 20 -5.81 -1.67 7.24
N THR A 21 -5.45 -1.01 6.15
CA THR A 21 -4.11 -1.07 5.54
C THR A 21 -3.54 0.34 5.48
N LEU A 22 -2.45 0.59 6.21
CA LEU A 22 -1.79 1.89 6.22
C LEU A 22 -0.91 2.06 4.97
N VAL A 23 -1.09 3.16 4.25
CA VAL A 23 -0.29 3.48 3.06
C VAL A 23 0.53 4.72 3.37
N GLY A 24 1.80 4.73 3.00
CA GLY A 24 2.66 5.88 3.27
C GLY A 24 4.11 5.62 2.91
N ARG A 25 4.97 6.61 3.15
CA ARG A 25 6.41 6.49 2.89
C ARG A 25 7.21 5.95 4.08
N GLN A 26 6.67 6.02 5.29
CA GLN A 26 7.39 5.58 6.50
C GLN A 26 7.41 4.05 6.62
N ASP A 27 8.42 3.52 7.28
CA ASP A 27 8.72 2.08 7.31
C ASP A 27 7.69 1.23 8.10
N ASP A 28 6.81 1.85 8.87
CA ASP A 28 5.76 1.16 9.64
C ASP A 28 4.42 1.04 8.89
N CYS A 29 4.33 1.53 7.66
CA CYS A 29 3.15 1.38 6.82
C CYS A 29 3.06 -0.04 6.25
N ASP A 30 1.84 -0.58 6.17
CA ASP A 30 1.58 -1.89 5.56
C ASP A 30 1.96 -1.91 4.07
N LEU A 31 1.67 -0.80 3.39
CA LEU A 31 2.13 -0.54 2.03
C LEU A 31 3.05 0.68 2.03
N GLN A 32 4.35 0.40 2.03
CA GLN A 32 5.37 1.43 1.89
C GLN A 32 5.54 1.83 0.43
N LEU A 33 5.33 3.12 0.15
CA LEU A 33 5.62 3.75 -1.14
C LEU A 33 6.76 4.75 -0.97
N ASP A 34 7.98 4.32 -1.31
CA ASP A 34 9.17 5.17 -1.21
C ASP A 34 9.25 6.19 -2.35
N HIS A 35 8.38 7.20 -2.27
CA HIS A 35 8.35 8.29 -3.22
C HIS A 35 8.09 9.62 -2.53
N LYS A 36 8.87 10.66 -2.88
CA LYS A 36 8.85 11.98 -2.22
C LYS A 36 7.50 12.70 -2.22
N SER A 37 6.58 12.34 -3.12
CA SER A 37 5.23 12.92 -3.20
C SER A 37 4.23 12.24 -2.28
N VAL A 38 4.58 11.10 -1.66
CA VAL A 38 3.73 10.37 -0.73
C VAL A 38 4.04 10.86 0.69
N SER A 39 2.99 11.18 1.43
CA SER A 39 3.09 11.56 2.84
C SER A 39 3.73 10.45 3.67
N LYS A 40 4.26 10.79 4.85
CA LYS A 40 4.79 9.77 5.78
C LYS A 40 3.72 8.70 6.06
N MET A 41 2.50 9.15 6.34
CA MET A 41 1.26 8.40 6.44
C MET A 41 0.23 9.11 5.55
N HIS A 42 -0.37 8.40 4.60
CA HIS A 42 -1.25 8.97 3.57
C HIS A 42 -2.71 8.59 3.80
#